data_AF-A0A350XJP6-F1
#
_entry.id   AF-A0A350XJP6-F1
#
_cell.length_a   1.000
_cell.length_b   1.000
_cell.length_c   1.000
_cell.angle_alpha   90.00
_cell.angle_beta   90.00
_cell.angle_gamma   90.00
#
_symmetry.space_group_name_H-M   'P 1'
#
loop_
_entity.id
_entity.type
_entity.pdbx_description
1 polymer ?
#
loop_
_entity_poly.entity_id
_entity_poly.type
_entity_poly.pdbx_seq_one_letter_code
_entity_poly.pdbx_strand_id
1 'polypeptide(L)' 'MSISKLEAKQLLERMIFEDLLPEDWVQDVWGLSPVLGDSAAKLLEAFEILIECCSEEKLENILQSLYQEQME' A
#
# COMPACT_ATOMS: atom_id res chain seq x y z
N MET A 1 -14.20 -2.17 16.89
CA MET A 1 -14.17 -3.34 15.99
C MET A 1 -12.91 -3.16 15.18
N SER A 2 -11.92 -4.01 15.39
CA SER A 2 -10.66 -3.90 14.66
C SER A 2 -10.89 -4.34 13.21
N ILE A 3 -10.39 -3.55 12.25
CA ILE A 3 -10.41 -3.95 10.83
C ILE A 3 -9.59 -5.24 10.65
N SER A 4 -10.00 -6.11 9.74
CA SER A 4 -9.18 -7.28 9.41
C SER A 4 -7.92 -6.87 8.65
N LYS A 5 -6.87 -7.70 8.71
CA LYS A 5 -5.64 -7.47 7.92
C LYS A 5 -5.94 -7.31 6.42
N LEU A 6 -6.89 -8.10 5.89
CA LEU A 6 -7.28 -8.03 4.49
C LEU A 6 -7.94 -6.70 4.15
N GLU A 7 -8.86 -6.22 4.99
CA GLU A 7 -9.51 -4.92 4.80
C GLU A 7 -8.49 -3.78 4.91
N ALA A 8 -7.56 -3.87 5.88
CA ALA A 8 -6.50 -2.87 6.02
C ALA A 8 -5.61 -2.82 4.78
N LYS A 9 -5.24 -3.98 4.24
CA LYS A 9 -4.47 -4.10 3.00
C LYS A 9 -5.22 -3.43 1.84
N GLN A 10 -6.49 -3.78 1.63
CA GLN A 10 -7.30 -3.21 0.55
C GLN A 10 -7.45 -1.69 0.65
N LEU A 11 -7.60 -1.15 1.87
CA LEU A 11 -7.67 0.30 2.08
C LEU A 11 -6.33 0.97 1.73
N LEU A 12 -5.20 0.41 2.18
CA LEU A 12 -3.88 0.92 1.84
C LEU A 12 -3.58 0.81 0.33
N GLU A 13 -3.97 -0.31 -0.30
CA GLU A 13 -3.84 -0.48 -1.75
C GLU A 13 -4.60 0.60 -2.51
N ARG A 14 -5.84 0.90 -2.11
CA ARG A 14 -6.62 1.99 -2.72
C ARG A 14 -6.03 3.38 -2.49
N MET A 15 -5.36 3.59 -1.35
CA MET A 15 -4.69 4.87 -1.08
C MET A 15 -3.42 5.04 -1.90
N ILE A 16 -2.67 3.96 -2.16
CA ILE A 16 -1.35 4.02 -2.82
C ILE A 16 -1.48 3.83 -4.33
N PHE A 17 -2.32 2.90 -4.78
CA PHE A 17 -2.44 2.45 -6.17
C PHE A 17 -3.79 2.85 -6.81
N GLU A 18 -4.64 3.58 -6.08
CA GLU A 18 -5.96 4.04 -6.55
C GLU A 18 -6.87 2.86 -6.95
N ASP A 19 -7.30 2.80 -8.21
CA ASP A 19 -8.14 1.72 -8.77
C ASP A 19 -7.31 0.69 -9.55
N LEU A 20 -5.97 0.78 -9.52
CA LEU A 20 -5.08 -0.19 -10.16
C LEU A 20 -4.71 -1.33 -9.22
N LEU A 21 -4.49 -2.52 -9.79
CA LEU A 21 -3.81 -3.58 -9.06
C LEU A 21 -2.35 -3.15 -8.81
N PRO A 22 -1.77 -3.48 -7.64
CA PRO A 22 -0.41 -3.08 -7.32
C PRO A 22 0.62 -3.51 -8.37
N GLU A 23 0.44 -4.70 -8.95
CA GLU A 23 1.30 -5.24 -10.00
C GLU A 23 1.17 -4.45 -11.32
N ASP A 24 -0.05 -4.08 -11.71
CA ASP A 24 -0.32 -3.27 -12.90
C ASP A 24 0.30 -1.87 -12.76
N TRP A 25 0.20 -1.28 -11.56
CA TRP A 25 0.86 0.00 -11.25
C TRP A 25 2.38 -0.09 -11.43
N VAL A 26 3.03 -1.17 -10.96
CA VAL A 26 4.47 -1.37 -11.17
C VAL A 26 4.80 -1.46 -12.68
N GLN A 27 3.99 -2.17 -13.47
CA GLN A 27 4.18 -2.28 -14.91
C GLN A 27 4.03 -0.93 -15.61
N ASP A 28 3.07 -0.11 -15.21
CA ASP A 28 2.90 1.25 -15.74
C ASP A 28 4.12 2.13 -15.43
N VAL A 29 4.65 2.06 -14.21
CA VAL A 29 5.88 2.77 -13.84
C VAL A 29 7.08 2.29 -14.67
N TRP A 30 7.18 0.99 -14.95
CA TRP A 30 8.20 0.45 -15.87
C TRP A 30 8.04 0.95 -17.30
N GLY A 31 6.80 1.10 -17.78
CA GLY A 31 6.49 1.70 -19.07
C GLY A 31 6.97 3.16 -19.20
N LEU A 32 7.01 3.89 -18.08
CA LEU A 32 7.52 5.26 -18.02
C LEU A 32 9.06 5.33 -17.85
N SER A 33 9.60 4.49 -16.96
CA SER A 33 11.05 4.43 -16.68
C SER A 33 11.44 3.07 -16.08
N PRO A 34 12.32 2.30 -16.74
CA PRO A 34 12.80 1.02 -16.23
C PRO A 34 13.47 1.12 -14.84
N VAL A 35 14.20 2.22 -14.59
CA VAL A 35 14.88 2.45 -13.31
C VAL A 35 13.86 2.71 -12.19
N LEU A 36 12.79 3.46 -12.49
CA LEU A 36 11.76 3.76 -11.50
C LEU A 36 10.90 2.54 -11.20
N GLY A 37 10.59 1.71 -12.21
CA GLY A 37 9.75 0.54 -11.92
C GLY A 37 10.49 -0.59 -11.19
N ASP A 38 11.83 -0.68 -11.27
CA ASP A 38 12.59 -1.57 -10.36
C ASP A 38 12.45 -1.10 -8.90
N SER A 39 12.44 0.22 -8.69
CA SER A 39 12.18 0.80 -7.38
C SER A 39 10.72 0.60 -6.94
N ALA A 40 9.76 0.68 -7.87
CA ALA A 40 8.34 0.43 -7.63
C ALA A 40 8.08 -1.03 -7.23
N ALA A 41 8.71 -2.00 -7.92
CA ALA A 41 8.63 -3.41 -7.58
C ALA A 41 9.14 -3.69 -6.15
N LYS A 42 10.28 -3.09 -5.77
CA LYS A 42 10.82 -3.18 -4.41
C LYS A 42 9.90 -2.55 -3.36
N LEU A 43 9.24 -1.46 -3.71
CA LEU A 43 8.28 -0.79 -2.83
C LEU A 43 7.06 -1.68 -2.60
N LEU A 44 6.54 -2.32 -3.65
CA LEU A 44 5.45 -3.28 -3.53
C LEU A 44 5.83 -4.49 -2.68
N GLU A 45 7.03 -5.05 -2.88
CA GLU A 45 7.53 -6.15 -2.04
C GLU A 45 7.64 -5.74 -0.56
N ALA A 46 8.22 -4.56 -0.30
CA ALA A 46 8.31 -4.04 1.06
C ALA A 46 6.93 -3.82 1.69
N PHE A 47 5.97 -3.31 0.91
CA PHE A 47 4.59 -3.12 1.34
C PHE A 47 3.96 -4.46 1.76
N GLU A 48 4.04 -5.49 0.94
CA GLU A 48 3.49 -6.82 1.26
C GLU A 48 4.10 -7.39 2.55
N ILE A 49 5.43 -7.30 2.69
CA ILE A 49 6.14 -7.76 3.90
C ILE A 49 5.66 -7.00 5.14
N LEU A 50 5.43 -5.68 5.04
CA LEU A 50 4.94 -4.87 6.15
C LEU A 50 3.50 -5.25 6.55
N ILE A 51 2.62 -5.49 5.58
CA ILE A 51 1.26 -5.96 5.85
C ILE A 51 1.28 -7.33 6.53
N GLU A 52 2.11 -8.25 6.05
CA GLU A 52 2.31 -9.58 6.63
C GLU A 52 2.86 -9.52 8.07
N CYS A 53 3.81 -8.63 8.35
CA CYS A 53 4.46 -8.51 9.66
C CYS A 53 3.63 -7.73 10.70
N CYS A 54 2.76 -6.82 10.27
CA CYS A 54 1.98 -5.99 11.17
C CYS A 54 0.78 -6.75 11.77
N SER A 55 0.45 -6.42 13.03
CA SER A 55 -0.81 -6.83 13.65
C SER A 55 -1.95 -5.94 13.17
N GLU A 56 -3.19 -6.45 13.21
CA GLU A 56 -4.39 -5.72 12.80
C GLU A 56 -4.53 -4.37 13.53
N GLU A 57 -4.28 -4.35 14.84
CA GLU A 57 -4.28 -3.11 15.64
C GLU A 57 -3.25 -2.08 15.16
N LYS A 58 -2.06 -2.52 14.73
CA LYS A 58 -1.05 -1.60 14.19
C LYS A 58 -1.46 -1.07 12.82
N LEU A 59 -2.02 -1.92 11.97
CA LEU A 59 -2.52 -1.50 10.66
C LEU A 59 -3.67 -0.49 10.79
N GLU A 60 -4.57 -0.71 11.74
CA GLU A 60 -5.64 0.23 12.07
C GLU A 60 -5.10 1.60 12.52
N ASN A 61 -4.11 1.60 13.43
CA ASN A 61 -3.47 2.83 13.88
C ASN A 61 -2.76 3.58 12.74
N ILE A 62 -2.08 2.87 11.84
CA ILE A 62 -1.43 3.46 10.66
C ILE A 62 -2.48 4.10 9.76
N LEU A 63 -3.56 3.38 9.44
CA LEU A 63 -4.65 3.89 8.62
C LEU A 63 -5.29 5.14 9.23
N GLN A 64 -5.59 5.12 10.52
CA GLN A 64 -6.12 6.30 11.20
C GLN A 64 -5.17 7.50 11.13
N SER A 65 -3.87 7.27 11.33
CA SER A 65 -2.86 8.34 11.24
C SER A 65 -2.79 8.94 9.83
N LEU A 66 -2.82 8.08 8.79
CA LEU A 66 -2.82 8.52 7.40
C LEU A 66 -4.09 9.28 7.02
N TYR A 67 -5.25 8.81 7.48
CA TYR A 67 -6.53 9.51 7.24
C TYR A 67 -6.58 10.86 7.96
N GLN A 68 -6.03 10.97 9.18
CA GLN A 68 -5.93 12.26 9.87
C GLN A 68 -5.05 13.24 9.10
N GLU A 69 -3.90 12.81 8.60
CA GLU A 69 -3.00 13.65 7.80
C GLU A 69 -3.65 14.13 6.49
N GLN A 70 -4.53 13.33 5.88
CA GLN A 70 -5.28 13.73 4.68
C GLN A 70 -6.39 14.77 4.95
N MET A 71 -6.80 14.95 6.21
CA MET A 71 -7.87 15.87 6.62
C MET A 71 -7.35 17.22 7.16
N GLU A 72 -6.04 17.34 7.38
CA GLU A 72 -5.34 18.59 7.76
C GLU A 72 -4.82 19.35 6.53
#